data_AF-A0A0D2ZXL9-F1
#
_entry.id   AF-A0A0D2ZXL9-F1
#
_cell.length_a   1.000
_cell.length_b   1.000
_cell.length_c   1.000
_cell.angle_alpha   90.00
_cell.angle_beta   90.00
_cell.angle_gamma   90.00
#
_symmetry.space_group_name_H-M   'P 1'
#
loop_
_entity.id
_entity.type
_entity.pdbx_description
1 polymer ?
#
loop_
_entity_poly.entity_id
_entity_poly.type
_entity_poly.pdbx_seq_one_letter_code
_entity_poly.pdbx_strand_id
1 'polypeptide(L)'
;MRSCCSSRDRDRISDLPDEILGKILSLVPTKVAASTSVLSKRWRMSNLLVHVDTLSFDESMVVYPNEEAVSGSSDRFLEFLDKTLRNCPTKTIKKFSLSHRGGRSTKSPAVYAWILSAMEEEESLLEQVRLECTRIEVSLERKLLTSNTLVKLTLSREYCLEVDRVYFPALKSLSLLTVGGLDYNNYRRLIKGCPVLEELFITDIGADAVDPYPPCCTASVKSASIKRLVVSVDMPYGGPRNEHSFRDLHYQSYVKAPSLVYLDYS
;
A
#
# COMPACT_ATOMS: atom_id res chain seq x y z
N MET A 1 -38.91 51.65 0.22
CA MET A 1 -38.44 50.39 0.82
C MET A 1 -37.24 49.91 0.03
N ARG A 2 -36.07 49.80 0.67
CA ARG A 2 -34.81 49.43 0.02
C ARG A 2 -34.84 47.95 -0.37
N SER A 3 -34.65 47.67 -1.65
CA SER A 3 -34.38 46.34 -2.16
C SER A 3 -33.00 45.90 -1.63
N CYS A 4 -32.98 44.89 -0.75
CA CYS A 4 -31.75 44.20 -0.43
C CYS A 4 -31.37 43.35 -1.64
N CYS A 5 -30.42 43.83 -2.44
CA CYS A 5 -29.65 42.97 -3.33
C CYS A 5 -28.92 41.95 -2.46
N SER A 6 -29.45 40.72 -2.36
CA SER A 6 -28.62 39.61 -1.93
C SER A 6 -27.55 39.41 -3.00
N SER A 7 -26.34 39.92 -2.78
CA SER A 7 -25.18 39.43 -3.52
C SER A 7 -25.10 37.95 -3.18
N ARG A 8 -25.63 37.10 -4.07
CA ARG A 8 -25.25 35.69 -4.10
C ARG A 8 -23.75 35.72 -4.32
N ASP A 9 -22.99 35.49 -3.26
CA ASP A 9 -21.56 35.26 -3.35
C ASP A 9 -21.43 34.05 -4.29
N ARG A 10 -21.18 34.32 -5.57
CA ARG A 10 -21.05 33.26 -6.56
C ARG A 10 -19.83 32.49 -6.15
N ASP A 11 -19.98 31.19 -5.96
CA ASP A 11 -18.86 30.29 -5.72
C ASP A 11 -17.99 30.26 -7.00
N ARG A 12 -17.08 31.23 -7.09
CA ARG A 12 -16.19 31.43 -8.23
C ARG A 12 -15.25 30.25 -8.45
N ILE A 13 -15.05 29.42 -7.42
CA ILE A 13 -14.21 28.23 -7.52
C ILE A 13 -15.00 27.13 -8.22
N SER A 14 -16.27 26.93 -7.87
CA SER A 14 -17.16 25.99 -8.59
C SER A 14 -17.39 26.32 -10.07
N ASP A 15 -17.15 27.57 -10.49
CA ASP A 15 -17.23 28.00 -11.90
C ASP A 15 -15.99 27.60 -12.74
N LEU A 16 -14.95 27.03 -12.14
CA LEU A 16 -13.73 26.62 -12.85
C LEU A 16 -13.95 25.34 -13.71
N PRO A 17 -13.15 25.17 -14.79
CA PRO A 17 -13.14 23.92 -15.56
C PRO A 17 -12.72 22.72 -14.71
N ASP A 18 -13.20 21.53 -15.08
CA ASP A 18 -12.95 20.29 -14.30
C ASP A 18 -11.46 19.94 -14.24
N GLU A 19 -10.68 20.27 -15.27
CA GLU A 19 -9.24 20.09 -15.29
C GLU A 19 -8.55 20.93 -14.20
N ILE A 20 -9.07 22.14 -13.95
CA ILE A 20 -8.53 23.05 -12.94
C ILE A 20 -8.96 22.59 -11.55
N LEU A 21 -10.23 22.19 -11.40
CA LEU A 21 -10.74 21.64 -10.14
C LEU A 21 -9.98 20.37 -9.75
N GLY A 22 -9.77 19.47 -10.70
CA GLY A 22 -9.00 18.24 -10.49
C GLY A 22 -7.54 18.52 -10.13
N LYS A 23 -6.91 19.51 -10.77
CA LYS A 23 -5.57 19.98 -10.36
C LYS A 23 -5.58 20.53 -8.93
N ILE A 24 -6.57 21.33 -8.54
CA ILE A 24 -6.69 21.83 -7.16
C ILE A 24 -6.81 20.65 -6.19
N LEU A 25 -7.64 19.65 -6.51
CA LEU A 25 -7.79 18.44 -5.68
C LEU A 25 -6.49 17.62 -5.60
N SER A 26 -5.69 17.58 -6.67
CA SER A 26 -4.38 16.90 -6.66
C SER A 26 -3.34 17.59 -5.77
N LEU A 27 -3.52 18.89 -5.49
CA LEU A 27 -2.59 19.68 -4.66
C LEU A 27 -2.89 19.62 -3.16
N VAL A 28 -4.05 19.09 -2.78
CA VAL A 28 -4.45 18.93 -1.38
C VAL A 28 -4.39 17.47 -0.97
N PRO A 29 -4.25 17.15 0.33
CA PRO A 29 -4.36 15.78 0.80
C PRO A 29 -5.69 15.15 0.35
N THR A 30 -5.67 13.89 -0.07
CA THR A 30 -6.85 13.13 -0.54
C THR A 30 -8.05 13.25 0.40
N LYS A 31 -7.81 13.33 1.72
CA LYS A 31 -8.84 13.51 2.74
C LYS A 31 -9.60 14.82 2.56
N VAL A 32 -8.86 15.90 2.32
CA VAL A 32 -9.41 17.23 2.08
C VAL A 32 -10.15 17.24 0.74
N ALA A 33 -9.57 16.60 -0.29
CA ALA A 33 -10.22 16.46 -1.58
C ALA A 33 -11.56 15.72 -1.48
N ALA A 34 -11.57 14.56 -0.81
CA ALA A 34 -12.77 13.77 -0.57
C ALA A 34 -13.83 14.55 0.24
N SER A 35 -13.42 15.29 1.28
CA SER A 35 -14.32 16.12 2.09
C SER A 35 -14.93 17.27 1.29
N THR A 36 -14.11 17.94 0.47
CA THR A 36 -14.55 19.02 -0.44
C THR A 36 -15.54 18.50 -1.47
N SER A 37 -15.36 17.25 -1.91
CA SER A 37 -16.20 16.65 -2.94
C SER A 37 -17.67 16.46 -2.57
N VAL A 38 -17.98 16.49 -1.28
CA VAL A 38 -19.36 16.35 -0.76
C VAL A 38 -20.08 17.70 -0.72
N LEU A 39 -19.36 18.82 -0.82
CA LEU A 39 -19.92 20.17 -0.72
C LEU A 39 -20.76 20.57 -1.93
N SER A 40 -20.49 19.99 -3.11
CA SER A 40 -21.25 20.26 -4.32
C SER A 40 -21.16 19.13 -5.33
N LYS A 41 -22.19 19.00 -6.17
CA LYS A 41 -22.21 18.01 -7.26
C LYS A 41 -21.05 18.20 -8.26
N ARG A 42 -20.52 19.43 -8.36
CA ARG A 42 -19.41 19.79 -9.25
C ARG A 42 -18.07 19.27 -8.73
N TRP A 43 -17.86 19.33 -7.42
CA TRP A 43 -16.63 18.86 -6.77
C TRP A 43 -16.57 17.36 -6.57
N ARG A 44 -17.62 16.63 -6.96
CA ARG A 44 -17.75 15.20 -6.72
C ARG A 44 -16.52 14.47 -7.25
N MET A 45 -15.76 13.85 -6.34
CA MET A 45 -14.38 13.42 -6.57
C MET A 45 -14.31 12.43 -7.72
N SER A 46 -15.32 11.55 -7.84
CA SER A 46 -15.46 10.58 -8.93
C SER A 46 -15.30 11.19 -10.32
N ASN A 47 -15.75 12.43 -10.52
CA ASN A 47 -15.70 13.11 -11.82
C ASN A 47 -14.34 13.79 -12.07
N LEU A 48 -13.57 14.04 -11.01
CA LEU A 48 -12.31 14.78 -11.05
C LEU A 48 -11.08 13.88 -10.88
N LEU A 49 -11.27 12.60 -10.53
CA LEU A 49 -10.21 11.59 -10.35
C LEU A 49 -9.33 11.42 -11.60
N VAL A 50 -9.86 11.67 -12.80
CA VAL A 50 -9.10 11.62 -14.06
C VAL A 50 -7.96 12.65 -14.13
N HIS A 51 -8.00 13.66 -13.26
CA HIS A 51 -6.99 14.72 -13.17
C HIS A 51 -6.13 14.61 -11.91
N VAL A 52 -6.35 13.57 -11.09
CA VAL A 52 -5.58 13.29 -9.88
C VAL A 52 -4.59 12.17 -10.18
N ASP A 53 -3.33 12.34 -9.81
CA ASP A 53 -2.28 11.33 -10.00
C ASP A 53 -1.89 10.59 -8.71
N THR A 54 -2.36 11.08 -7.56
CA THR A 54 -1.99 10.57 -6.25
C THR A 54 -3.23 10.33 -5.41
N LEU A 55 -3.40 9.09 -4.96
CA LEU A 55 -4.46 8.69 -4.04
C LEU A 55 -3.84 8.13 -2.78
N SER A 56 -4.21 8.70 -1.65
CA SER A 56 -3.76 8.25 -0.33
C SER A 56 -4.96 8.15 0.59
N PHE A 57 -5.33 6.94 0.97
CA PHE A 57 -6.48 6.65 1.82
C PHE A 57 -6.03 6.12 3.18
N ASP A 58 -6.61 6.65 4.25
CA ASP A 58 -6.45 6.16 5.61
C ASP A 58 -7.74 6.30 6.42
N GLU A 59 -7.90 5.51 7.48
CA GLU A 59 -9.14 5.52 8.28
C GLU A 59 -9.44 6.85 8.97
N SER A 60 -8.47 7.78 9.10
CA SER A 60 -8.77 9.12 9.63
C SER A 60 -9.71 9.93 8.73
N MET A 61 -9.92 9.49 7.48
CA MET A 61 -10.85 10.12 6.54
C MET A 61 -12.32 10.04 6.97
N VAL A 62 -12.67 9.08 7.81
CA VAL A 62 -14.04 8.92 8.30
C VAL A 62 -14.11 9.50 9.71
N VAL A 63 -14.96 10.50 9.90
CA VAL A 63 -15.22 11.08 11.24
C VAL A 63 -16.29 10.23 11.92
N TYR A 64 -15.95 9.64 13.07
CA TYR A 64 -16.87 8.83 13.85
C TYR A 64 -17.54 9.69 14.93
N PRO A 65 -18.89 9.73 15.01
CA PRO A 65 -19.58 10.54 16.00
C PRO A 65 -19.46 10.04 17.45
N ASN A 66 -18.99 8.81 17.69
CA ASN A 66 -18.90 8.19 19.03
C ASN A 66 -17.98 6.96 19.07
N GLU A 67 -17.36 6.71 20.24
CA GLU A 67 -16.33 5.67 20.46
C GLU A 67 -16.85 4.22 20.34
N GLU A 68 -18.14 3.98 20.59
CA GLU A 68 -18.77 2.66 20.44
C GLU A 68 -18.94 2.22 18.97
N ALA A 69 -18.85 3.16 18.01
CA ALA A 69 -18.92 2.89 16.58
C ALA A 69 -17.61 2.34 15.99
N VAL A 70 -16.54 2.24 16.80
CA VAL A 70 -15.20 1.80 16.36
C VAL A 70 -15.20 0.35 15.87
N SER A 71 -16.15 -0.48 16.31
CA SER A 71 -16.21 -1.89 15.88
C SER A 71 -16.82 -2.12 14.48
N GLY A 72 -17.46 -1.10 13.88
CA GLY A 72 -17.94 -1.07 12.49
C GLY A 72 -17.33 0.06 11.65
N SER A 73 -16.30 0.70 12.20
CA SER A 73 -15.63 1.87 11.63
C SER A 73 -14.91 1.56 10.32
N SER A 74 -14.19 0.44 10.28
CA SER A 74 -13.44 -0.03 9.13
C SER A 74 -14.35 -0.45 7.98
N ASP A 75 -15.53 -1.02 8.24
CA ASP A 75 -16.48 -1.41 7.19
C ASP A 75 -17.03 -0.17 6.43
N ARG A 76 -17.32 0.92 7.15
CA ARG A 76 -17.75 2.20 6.53
C ARG A 76 -16.65 2.83 5.67
N PHE A 77 -15.40 2.75 6.13
CA PHE A 77 -14.27 3.22 5.36
C PHE A 77 -14.09 2.39 4.07
N LEU A 78 -14.17 1.07 4.17
CA LEU A 78 -14.12 0.19 3.00
C LEU A 78 -15.30 0.41 2.04
N GLU A 79 -16.50 0.69 2.54
CA GLU A 79 -17.65 1.05 1.70
C GLU A 79 -17.43 2.39 0.97
N PHE A 80 -16.85 3.37 1.64
CA PHE A 80 -16.43 4.64 1.02
C PHE A 80 -15.38 4.40 -0.07
N LEU A 81 -14.39 3.54 0.19
CA LEU A 81 -13.37 3.16 -0.79
C LEU A 81 -13.97 2.41 -1.98
N ASP A 82 -14.86 1.45 -1.74
CA ASP A 82 -15.57 0.70 -2.79
C ASP A 82 -16.29 1.66 -3.74
N LYS A 83 -17.04 2.64 -3.20
CA LYS A 83 -17.75 3.65 -4.01
C LYS A 83 -16.81 4.58 -4.76
N THR A 84 -15.69 4.97 -4.14
CA THR A 84 -14.72 5.91 -4.73
C THR A 84 -13.91 5.23 -5.83
N LEU A 85 -13.39 4.04 -5.57
CA LEU A 85 -12.53 3.28 -6.49
C LEU A 85 -13.31 2.64 -7.64
N ARG A 86 -14.58 2.28 -7.46
CA ARG A 86 -15.42 1.72 -8.55
C ARG A 86 -15.50 2.64 -9.78
N ASN A 87 -15.39 3.96 -9.57
CA ASN A 87 -15.41 4.95 -10.65
C ASN A 87 -14.04 5.59 -10.89
N CYS A 88 -12.99 5.08 -10.26
CA CYS A 88 -11.65 5.65 -10.36
C CYS A 88 -10.92 5.07 -11.58
N PRO A 89 -10.54 5.91 -12.57
CA PRO A 89 -9.67 5.46 -13.63
C PRO A 89 -8.32 5.04 -13.03
N THR A 90 -7.86 3.86 -13.40
CA THR A 90 -6.55 3.31 -13.01
C THR A 90 -5.40 3.99 -13.77
N LYS A 91 -5.63 4.32 -15.04
CA LYS A 91 -4.64 4.85 -15.98
C LYS A 91 -4.04 6.22 -15.63
N THR A 92 -4.67 7.00 -14.77
CA THR A 92 -4.19 8.35 -14.41
C THR A 92 -3.39 8.36 -13.11
N ILE A 93 -3.51 7.31 -12.31
CA ILE A 93 -2.92 7.24 -10.97
C ILE A 93 -1.47 6.78 -11.08
N LYS A 94 -0.57 7.61 -10.54
CA LYS A 94 0.86 7.32 -10.40
C LYS A 94 1.23 6.81 -9.02
N LYS A 95 0.54 7.28 -7.99
CA LYS A 95 0.85 6.94 -6.60
C LYS A 95 -0.42 6.52 -5.87
N PHE A 96 -0.39 5.33 -5.28
CA PHE A 96 -1.48 4.81 -4.49
C PHE A 96 -0.97 4.44 -3.10
N SER A 97 -1.65 4.92 -2.06
CA SER A 97 -1.43 4.55 -0.67
C SER A 97 -2.75 4.19 -0.02
N LEU A 98 -2.79 3.06 0.67
CA LEU A 98 -3.95 2.60 1.43
C LEU A 98 -3.48 2.08 2.79
N SER A 99 -4.00 2.69 3.85
CA SER A 99 -3.82 2.25 5.24
C SER A 99 -5.19 1.96 5.85
N HIS A 100 -5.42 0.73 6.30
CA HIS A 100 -6.68 0.36 6.94
C HIS A 100 -6.44 -0.59 8.10
N ARG A 101 -7.45 -0.77 8.96
CA ARG A 101 -7.37 -1.76 10.05
C ARG A 101 -7.90 -3.12 9.61
N GLY A 102 -8.61 -3.18 8.48
CA GLY A 102 -9.32 -4.38 8.04
C GLY A 102 -10.77 -4.34 8.53
N GLY A 103 -11.71 -4.75 7.67
CA GLY A 103 -13.13 -4.81 8.01
C GLY A 103 -13.56 -6.24 8.31
N ARG A 104 -14.66 -6.42 9.05
CA ARG A 104 -15.27 -7.77 9.21
C ARG A 104 -15.73 -8.33 7.85
N SER A 105 -15.94 -7.44 6.88
CA SER A 105 -16.19 -7.73 5.48
C SER A 105 -14.90 -7.77 4.64
N THR A 106 -13.83 -8.47 5.04
CA THR A 106 -12.54 -8.58 4.30
C THR A 106 -12.63 -9.08 2.85
N LYS A 107 -13.82 -9.18 2.28
CA LYS A 107 -14.07 -9.11 0.85
C LYS A 107 -14.67 -7.74 0.54
N SER A 108 -13.84 -6.73 0.31
CA SER A 108 -14.19 -5.64 -0.61
C SER A 108 -13.56 -5.98 -1.95
N PRO A 109 -14.15 -6.90 -2.74
CA PRO A 109 -13.48 -7.43 -3.93
C PRO A 109 -13.20 -6.32 -4.93
N ALA A 110 -13.99 -5.24 -4.92
CA ALA A 110 -13.74 -4.10 -5.80
C ALA A 110 -12.47 -3.34 -5.44
N VAL A 111 -12.14 -3.15 -4.15
CA VAL A 111 -10.90 -2.47 -3.74
C VAL A 111 -9.69 -3.30 -4.16
N TYR A 112 -9.72 -4.61 -3.89
CA TYR A 112 -8.64 -5.51 -4.29
C TYR A 112 -8.55 -5.67 -5.80
N ALA A 113 -9.68 -5.85 -6.49
CA ALA A 113 -9.72 -5.90 -7.94
C ALA A 113 -9.19 -4.61 -8.55
N TRP A 114 -9.51 -3.45 -7.98
CA TRP A 114 -8.96 -2.17 -8.41
C TRP A 114 -7.45 -2.12 -8.22
N ILE A 115 -6.93 -2.49 -7.04
CA ILE A 115 -5.47 -2.51 -6.77
C ILE A 115 -4.76 -3.41 -7.78
N LEU A 116 -5.25 -4.64 -7.97
CA LEU A 116 -4.64 -5.60 -8.90
C LEU A 116 -4.73 -5.11 -10.35
N SER A 117 -5.88 -4.57 -10.76
CA SER A 117 -6.06 -4.03 -12.11
C SER A 117 -5.13 -2.84 -12.35
N ALA A 118 -5.00 -1.94 -11.37
CA ALA A 118 -4.12 -0.78 -11.44
C ALA A 118 -2.63 -1.19 -11.55
N MET A 119 -2.23 -2.33 -10.98
CA MET A 119 -0.87 -2.85 -11.11
C MET A 119 -0.62 -3.55 -12.45
N GLU A 120 -1.59 -4.34 -12.91
CA GLU A 120 -1.45 -5.29 -14.04
C GLU A 120 -1.76 -4.67 -15.41
N GLU A 121 -2.46 -3.54 -15.45
CA GLU A 121 -2.88 -2.91 -16.69
C GLU A 121 -1.69 -2.40 -17.53
N GLU A 122 -1.69 -2.71 -18.83
CA GLU A 122 -0.58 -2.42 -19.75
C GLU A 122 -0.28 -0.91 -19.88
N GLU A 123 -1.32 -0.08 -19.83
CA GLU A 123 -1.24 1.38 -19.91
C GLU A 123 -1.24 2.05 -18.51
N SER A 124 -1.02 1.28 -17.44
CA SER A 124 -0.99 1.84 -16.09
C SER A 124 0.20 2.77 -15.88
N LEU A 125 -0.06 3.95 -15.32
CA LEU A 125 0.98 4.89 -14.89
C LEU A 125 1.42 4.66 -13.43
N LEU A 126 1.00 3.57 -12.80
CA LEU A 126 1.20 3.33 -11.37
C LEU A 126 2.67 3.05 -11.04
N GLU A 127 3.36 4.08 -10.56
CA GLU A 127 4.77 4.03 -10.20
C GLU A 127 4.99 3.61 -8.74
N GLN A 128 4.04 3.91 -7.84
CA GLN A 128 4.23 3.69 -6.40
C GLN A 128 2.97 3.14 -5.73
N VAL A 129 3.14 2.07 -4.96
CA VAL A 129 2.08 1.43 -4.18
C VAL A 129 2.53 1.25 -2.73
N ARG A 130 1.74 1.75 -1.78
CA ARG A 130 1.90 1.52 -0.34
C ARG A 130 0.62 0.93 0.24
N LEU A 131 0.72 -0.26 0.82
CA LEU A 131 -0.41 -0.97 1.42
C LEU A 131 -0.06 -1.32 2.87
N GLU A 132 -0.94 -0.96 3.80
CA GLU A 132 -0.81 -1.25 5.24
C GLU A 132 -2.16 -1.70 5.81
N CYS A 133 -2.19 -2.88 6.43
CA CYS A 133 -3.37 -3.41 7.12
C CYS A 133 -3.00 -3.80 8.55
N THR A 134 -3.67 -3.28 9.58
CA THR A 134 -3.19 -3.42 10.97
C THR A 134 -3.92 -4.45 11.84
N ARG A 135 -4.96 -5.16 11.36
CA ARG A 135 -5.67 -6.15 12.21
C ARG A 135 -6.09 -7.44 11.54
N ILE A 136 -6.29 -7.47 10.23
CA ILE A 136 -6.79 -8.67 9.55
C ILE A 136 -5.92 -8.96 8.34
N GLU A 137 -5.49 -10.21 8.22
CA GLU A 137 -4.72 -10.70 7.07
C GLU A 137 -5.43 -10.41 5.73
N VAL A 138 -4.64 -9.93 4.78
CA VAL A 138 -5.05 -9.56 3.43
C VAL A 138 -4.08 -10.19 2.42
N SER A 139 -4.52 -11.28 1.81
CA SER A 139 -3.79 -11.96 0.74
C SER A 139 -4.01 -11.27 -0.60
N LEU A 140 -2.91 -10.85 -1.23
CA LEU A 140 -2.88 -10.44 -2.63
C LEU A 140 -2.62 -11.68 -3.49
N GLU A 141 -3.69 -12.40 -3.80
CA GLU A 141 -3.64 -13.66 -4.56
C GLU A 141 -3.71 -13.43 -6.07
N ARG A 142 -2.63 -13.79 -6.77
CA ARG A 142 -2.57 -13.81 -8.25
C ARG A 142 -1.63 -14.89 -8.75
N LYS A 143 -2.03 -15.60 -9.81
CA LYS A 143 -1.14 -16.54 -10.52
C LYS A 143 0.09 -15.84 -11.11
N LEU A 144 -0.11 -14.64 -11.64
CA LEU A 144 0.96 -13.82 -12.19
C LEU A 144 0.69 -12.38 -11.78
N LEU A 145 1.56 -11.84 -10.95
CA LEU A 145 1.54 -10.42 -10.61
C LEU A 145 2.63 -9.72 -11.42
N THR A 146 2.22 -8.85 -12.34
CA THR A 146 3.12 -8.16 -13.25
C THR A 146 2.83 -6.67 -13.26
N SER A 147 3.88 -5.84 -13.33
CA SER A 147 3.74 -4.41 -13.54
C SER A 147 5.00 -3.83 -14.17
N ASN A 148 4.85 -3.18 -15.33
CA ASN A 148 5.98 -2.61 -16.07
C ASN A 148 6.34 -1.19 -15.61
N THR A 149 5.47 -0.54 -14.84
CA THR A 149 5.61 0.86 -14.41
C THR A 149 5.87 1.01 -12.93
N LEU A 150 5.59 -0.01 -12.11
CA LEU A 150 5.81 0.04 -10.67
C LEU A 150 7.30 0.13 -10.33
N VAL A 151 7.69 1.26 -9.72
CA VAL A 151 9.06 1.58 -9.29
C VAL A 151 9.25 1.34 -7.79
N LYS A 152 8.20 1.56 -6.99
CA LYS A 152 8.24 1.40 -5.53
C LYS A 152 7.03 0.62 -5.01
N LEU A 153 7.30 -0.43 -4.25
CA LEU A 153 6.29 -1.24 -3.58
C LEU A 153 6.57 -1.28 -2.08
N THR A 154 5.58 -0.93 -1.28
CA THR A 154 5.64 -1.05 0.18
C THR A 154 4.43 -1.84 0.66
N LEU A 155 4.70 -2.98 1.29
CA LEU A 155 3.71 -3.81 1.96
C LEU A 155 4.03 -3.83 3.45
N SER A 156 3.00 -3.69 4.28
CA SER A 156 3.19 -3.61 5.72
C SER A 156 2.10 -4.36 6.48
N ARG A 157 2.52 -5.00 7.58
CA ARG A 157 1.67 -5.69 8.56
C ARG A 157 0.92 -6.85 7.91
N GLU A 158 -0.40 -6.86 8.04
CA GLU A 158 -1.26 -7.99 7.67
C GLU A 158 -1.39 -8.20 6.15
N TYR A 159 -0.63 -7.48 5.31
CA TYR A 159 -0.58 -7.75 3.87
C TYR A 159 0.39 -8.87 3.54
N CYS A 160 -0.10 -9.91 2.84
CA CYS A 160 0.70 -11.03 2.36
C CYS A 160 0.62 -11.15 0.82
N LEU A 161 1.73 -11.54 0.19
CA LEU A 161 1.82 -11.80 -1.24
C LEU A 161 1.77 -13.31 -1.51
N GLU A 162 0.63 -13.79 -1.99
CA GLU A 162 0.43 -15.18 -2.37
C GLU A 162 0.46 -15.32 -3.89
N VAL A 163 1.65 -15.51 -4.45
CA VAL A 163 1.89 -15.40 -5.89
C VAL A 163 2.79 -16.51 -6.42
N ASP A 164 2.35 -17.18 -7.49
CA ASP A 164 3.15 -18.21 -8.17
C ASP A 164 4.31 -17.59 -8.95
N ARG A 165 4.05 -16.44 -9.59
CA ARG A 165 4.99 -15.71 -10.44
C ARG A 165 4.86 -14.22 -10.22
N VAL A 166 6.01 -13.55 -10.11
CA VAL A 166 6.11 -12.10 -9.98
C VAL A 166 7.03 -11.57 -11.07
N TYR A 167 6.64 -10.46 -11.69
CA TYR A 167 7.48 -9.78 -12.67
C TYR A 167 7.31 -8.26 -12.58
N PHE A 168 8.29 -7.60 -11.97
CA PHE A 168 8.34 -6.14 -11.83
C PHE A 168 9.65 -5.59 -12.42
N PRO A 169 9.75 -5.48 -13.76
CA PRO A 169 10.98 -5.12 -14.45
C PRO A 169 11.46 -3.69 -14.16
N ALA A 170 10.61 -2.80 -13.62
CA ALA A 170 10.95 -1.42 -13.28
C ALA A 170 11.13 -1.19 -11.76
N LEU A 171 10.92 -2.20 -10.92
CA LEU A 171 10.89 -2.02 -9.46
C LEU A 171 12.30 -1.82 -8.90
N LYS A 172 12.53 -0.63 -8.34
CA LYS A 172 13.81 -0.22 -7.74
C LYS A 172 13.81 -0.27 -6.22
N SER A 173 12.66 -0.11 -5.58
CA SER A 173 12.55 -0.05 -4.12
C SER A 173 11.43 -0.96 -3.63
N LEU A 174 11.76 -1.91 -2.77
CA LEU A 174 10.84 -2.86 -2.16
C LEU A 174 10.94 -2.76 -0.64
N SER A 175 9.81 -2.53 0.02
CA SER A 175 9.72 -2.49 1.48
C SER A 175 8.69 -3.49 1.98
N LEU A 176 9.13 -4.38 2.87
CA LEU A 176 8.36 -5.45 3.47
C LEU A 176 8.41 -5.25 4.99
N LEU A 177 7.36 -4.66 5.55
CA LEU A 177 7.38 -4.14 6.92
C LEU A 177 6.40 -4.92 7.83
N THR A 178 6.91 -5.96 8.48
CA THR A 178 6.16 -6.92 9.31
C THR A 178 5.10 -7.65 8.50
N VAL A 179 5.49 -8.26 7.37
CA VAL A 179 4.55 -8.92 6.43
C VAL A 179 4.39 -10.41 6.73
N GLY A 180 3.14 -10.89 6.78
CA GLY A 180 2.82 -12.31 6.91
C GLY A 180 3.04 -13.12 5.63
N GLY A 181 3.07 -14.45 5.73
CA GLY A 181 3.01 -15.39 4.58
C GLY A 181 4.24 -15.41 3.66
N LEU A 182 5.32 -14.73 4.02
CA LEU A 182 6.53 -14.62 3.21
C LEU A 182 7.55 -15.73 3.50
N ASP A 183 7.21 -16.96 3.11
CA ASP A 183 8.14 -18.09 3.19
C ASP A 183 9.38 -17.91 2.28
N TYR A 184 10.37 -18.80 2.42
CA TYR A 184 11.60 -18.76 1.63
C TYR A 184 11.35 -18.81 0.12
N ASN A 185 10.34 -19.56 -0.32
CA ASN A 185 10.04 -19.74 -1.73
C ASN A 185 9.39 -18.49 -2.34
N ASN A 186 8.43 -17.90 -1.64
CA ASN A 186 7.74 -16.67 -2.01
C ASN A 186 8.71 -15.50 -2.05
N TYR A 187 9.55 -15.35 -1.02
CA TYR A 187 10.62 -14.35 -1.02
C TYR A 187 11.57 -14.52 -2.21
N ARG A 188 12.07 -15.73 -2.45
CA ARG A 188 13.00 -16.00 -3.57
C ARG A 188 12.36 -15.72 -4.93
N ARG A 189 11.07 -16.03 -5.11
CA ARG A 189 10.32 -15.72 -6.34
C ARG A 189 10.16 -14.20 -6.50
N LEU A 190 9.82 -13.50 -5.44
CA LEU A 190 9.66 -12.04 -5.42
C LEU A 190 10.96 -11.33 -5.84
N ILE A 191 12.09 -11.66 -5.20
CA ILE A 191 13.39 -11.05 -5.53
C ILE A 191 13.81 -11.37 -6.97
N LYS A 192 13.61 -12.61 -7.45
CA LYS A 192 13.89 -12.98 -8.85
C LYS A 192 13.00 -12.22 -9.84
N GLY A 193 11.78 -11.88 -9.45
CA GLY A 193 10.85 -11.10 -10.25
C GLY A 193 11.21 -9.62 -10.37
N CYS A 194 12.16 -9.13 -9.57
CA CYS A 194 12.55 -7.72 -9.51
C CYS A 194 14.01 -7.53 -9.97
N PRO A 195 14.32 -7.65 -11.28
CA PRO A 195 15.70 -7.70 -11.78
C PRO A 195 16.50 -6.42 -11.52
N VAL A 196 15.84 -5.26 -11.45
CA VAL A 196 16.48 -3.94 -11.26
C VAL A 196 16.39 -3.41 -9.83
N LEU A 197 16.07 -4.26 -8.86
CA LEU A 197 15.86 -3.86 -7.46
C LEU A 197 17.15 -3.28 -6.84
N GLU A 198 17.12 -2.01 -6.47
CA GLU A 198 18.25 -1.28 -5.89
C GLU A 198 18.17 -1.19 -4.37
N GLU A 199 16.97 -1.07 -3.82
CA GLU A 199 16.72 -0.93 -2.39
C GLU A 199 15.77 -2.01 -1.88
N LEU A 200 16.19 -2.71 -0.83
CA LEU A 200 15.39 -3.70 -0.13
C LEU A 200 15.33 -3.36 1.36
N PHE A 201 14.13 -3.15 1.86
CA PHE A 201 13.86 -2.92 3.27
C PHE A 201 12.99 -4.05 3.80
N ILE A 202 13.47 -4.70 4.83
CA ILE A 202 12.78 -5.78 5.53
C ILE A 202 12.77 -5.39 6.99
N THR A 203 11.58 -5.32 7.58
CA THR A 203 11.46 -5.23 9.02
C THR A 203 10.51 -6.31 9.51
N ASP A 204 10.78 -6.88 10.67
CA ASP A 204 9.85 -7.75 11.36
C ASP A 204 9.91 -7.43 12.85
N ILE A 205 8.94 -6.62 13.29
CA ILE A 205 8.88 -6.04 14.64
C ILE A 205 7.52 -6.41 15.28
N GLY A 206 6.98 -7.59 14.94
CA GLY A 206 5.67 -8.03 15.39
C GLY A 206 5.71 -8.74 16.74
N ALA A 207 5.18 -8.13 17.80
CA ALA A 207 4.96 -8.80 19.10
C ALA A 207 3.89 -9.92 19.03
N ASP A 208 3.09 -9.94 17.96
CA ASP A 208 1.95 -10.84 17.77
C ASP A 208 2.15 -11.84 16.61
N ALA A 209 3.37 -11.98 16.06
CA ALA A 209 3.62 -12.90 14.96
C ALA A 209 3.44 -14.35 15.44
N VAL A 210 2.37 -14.98 14.95
CA VAL A 210 2.02 -16.39 15.18
C VAL A 210 3.00 -17.34 14.46
N ASP A 211 3.82 -16.83 13.55
CA ASP A 211 4.80 -17.64 12.81
C ASP A 211 6.05 -17.90 13.66
N PRO A 212 6.32 -19.17 14.04
CA PRO A 212 7.46 -19.52 14.90
C PRO A 212 8.83 -19.43 14.21
N TYR A 213 8.89 -19.02 12.93
CA TYR A 213 10.13 -18.95 12.17
C TYR A 213 10.52 -17.50 11.87
N PRO A 214 11.81 -17.13 12.05
CA PRO A 214 12.28 -15.82 11.61
C PRO A 214 12.05 -15.69 10.10
N PRO A 215 11.69 -14.51 9.61
CA PRO A 215 11.29 -14.34 8.22
C PRO A 215 12.47 -14.73 7.32
N CYS A 216 12.22 -15.60 6.34
CA CYS A 216 13.23 -16.26 5.52
C CYS A 216 14.16 -15.29 4.76
N CYS A 217 13.75 -14.04 4.64
CA CYS A 217 14.51 -12.95 4.06
C CYS A 217 15.72 -12.49 4.91
N THR A 218 15.81 -12.92 6.17
CA THR A 218 17.02 -12.78 7.03
C THR A 218 18.10 -13.81 6.72
N ALA A 219 17.74 -14.93 6.08
CA ALA A 219 18.62 -16.06 5.87
C ALA A 219 19.43 -15.97 4.56
N SER A 220 18.89 -15.42 3.47
CA SER A 220 19.74 -15.19 2.29
C SER A 220 19.22 -14.12 1.34
N VAL A 221 20.10 -13.23 0.90
CA VAL A 221 19.79 -12.26 -0.15
C VAL A 221 20.72 -12.49 -1.33
N LYS A 222 20.18 -12.79 -2.51
CA LYS A 222 20.93 -12.98 -3.75
C LYS A 222 20.39 -12.06 -4.83
N SER A 223 21.07 -10.94 -5.07
CA SER A 223 20.73 -10.05 -6.18
C SER A 223 21.94 -9.23 -6.60
N ALA A 224 22.19 -9.15 -7.91
CA ALA A 224 23.27 -8.32 -8.45
C ALA A 224 22.94 -6.82 -8.44
N SER A 225 21.66 -6.44 -8.40
CA SER A 225 21.20 -5.06 -8.52
C SER A 225 21.07 -4.32 -7.19
N ILE A 226 20.96 -5.04 -6.07
CA ILE A 226 20.74 -4.41 -4.76
C ILE A 226 21.97 -3.60 -4.36
N LYS A 227 21.74 -2.31 -4.10
CA LYS A 227 22.69 -1.30 -3.62
C LYS A 227 22.51 -1.02 -2.13
N ARG A 228 21.26 -1.05 -1.64
CA ARG A 228 20.91 -0.78 -0.25
C ARG A 228 20.05 -1.91 0.31
N LEU A 229 20.52 -2.51 1.40
CA LEU A 229 19.79 -3.53 2.15
C LEU A 229 19.64 -3.07 3.60
N VAL A 230 18.40 -3.06 4.08
CA VAL A 230 18.04 -2.86 5.49
C VAL A 230 17.25 -4.07 5.97
N VAL A 231 17.73 -4.71 7.01
CA VAL A 231 17.05 -5.82 7.69
C VAL A 231 17.00 -5.49 9.17
N SER A 232 15.80 -5.33 9.72
CA SER A 232 15.59 -5.08 11.15
C SER A 232 14.63 -6.10 11.71
N VAL A 233 15.10 -6.99 12.59
CA VAL A 233 14.27 -8.05 13.15
C VAL A 233 14.33 -8.00 14.66
N ASP A 234 13.19 -7.69 15.27
CA ASP A 234 13.04 -7.82 16.71
C ASP A 234 12.85 -9.31 17.00
N MET A 235 13.77 -9.92 17.76
CA MET A 235 13.76 -11.35 18.06
C MET A 235 13.24 -11.59 19.49
N PRO A 236 11.92 -11.70 19.74
CA PRO A 236 11.43 -12.05 21.07
C PRO A 236 11.01 -13.53 21.13
N TYR A 237 11.89 -14.49 20.87
CA TYR A 237 11.52 -15.92 20.93
C TYR A 237 12.48 -16.78 21.75
N GLY A 238 12.73 -16.34 22.98
CA GLY A 238 13.33 -17.15 24.05
C GLY A 238 12.26 -17.80 24.93
N GLY A 239 11.40 -18.65 24.36
CA GLY A 239 10.62 -19.61 25.15
C GLY A 239 11.47 -20.85 25.44
N PRO A 240 11.45 -21.43 26.65
CA PRO A 240 12.40 -22.46 27.12
C PRO A 240 12.39 -23.80 26.36
N ARG A 241 11.64 -23.92 25.26
CA ARG A 241 11.57 -25.11 24.41
C ARG A 241 12.30 -25.00 23.07
N ASN A 242 12.69 -23.80 22.63
CA ASN A 242 13.22 -23.59 21.26
C ASN A 242 14.65 -23.01 21.21
N GLU A 243 15.39 -23.01 22.32
CA GLU A 243 16.75 -22.42 22.41
C GLU A 243 17.77 -23.06 21.45
N HIS A 244 17.54 -24.29 20.98
CA HIS A 244 18.46 -25.00 20.09
C HIS A 244 18.20 -24.79 18.59
N SER A 245 17.04 -24.27 18.17
CA SER A 245 16.69 -24.09 16.74
C SER A 245 17.23 -22.76 16.15
N PHE A 246 17.22 -21.69 16.95
CA PHE A 246 17.48 -20.34 16.43
C PHE A 246 18.97 -20.01 16.25
N ARG A 247 19.85 -20.57 17.09
CA ARG A 247 21.31 -20.38 16.92
C ARG A 247 21.80 -20.91 15.57
N ASP A 248 21.19 -21.99 15.06
CA ASP A 248 21.58 -22.60 13.79
C ASP A 248 21.12 -21.81 12.55
N LEU A 249 20.06 -21.00 12.66
CA LEU A 249 19.58 -20.14 11.57
C LEU A 249 20.49 -18.94 11.33
N HIS A 250 21.09 -18.36 12.38
CA HIS A 250 22.08 -17.29 12.24
C HIS A 250 23.37 -17.72 11.53
N TYR A 251 23.73 -19.02 11.59
CA TYR A 251 24.89 -19.54 10.87
C TYR A 251 24.67 -19.65 9.34
N GLN A 252 23.45 -19.41 8.85
CA GLN A 252 23.13 -19.51 7.42
C GLN A 252 22.76 -18.18 6.76
N SER A 253 22.76 -17.06 7.50
CA SER A 253 22.56 -15.72 6.93
C SER A 253 23.73 -15.33 6.02
N TYR A 254 23.50 -15.25 4.70
CA TYR A 254 24.50 -14.69 3.79
C TYR A 254 23.89 -13.76 2.73
N VAL A 255 24.62 -12.69 2.45
CA VAL A 255 24.28 -11.70 1.44
C VAL A 255 25.24 -11.86 0.27
N LYS A 256 24.70 -12.20 -0.91
CA LYS A 256 25.42 -12.18 -2.18
C LYS A 256 24.83 -11.06 -3.04
N ALA A 257 25.33 -9.86 -2.82
CA ALA A 257 24.95 -8.66 -3.55
C ALA A 257 26.20 -7.86 -3.96
N PRO A 258 26.79 -8.11 -5.16
CA PRO A 258 28.04 -7.48 -5.59
C PRO A 258 27.95 -5.94 -5.74
N SER A 259 26.76 -5.38 -5.94
CA SER A 259 26.55 -3.92 -6.05
C SER A 259 26.22 -3.25 -4.72
N LEU A 260 26.23 -3.99 -3.61
CA LEU A 260 25.83 -3.49 -2.30
C LEU A 260 26.79 -2.41 -1.79
N VAL A 261 26.27 -1.23 -1.48
CA VAL A 261 27.01 -0.10 -0.92
C VAL A 261 26.55 0.27 0.49
N TYR A 262 25.34 -0.15 0.88
CA TYR A 262 24.80 0.06 2.22
C TYR A 262 24.16 -1.22 2.74
N LEU A 263 24.59 -1.66 3.91
CA LEU A 263 24.01 -2.76 4.66
C LEU A 263 23.73 -2.30 6.08
N ASP A 264 22.48 -2.42 6.49
CA ASP A 264 22.05 -2.28 7.88
C ASP A 264 21.33 -3.56 8.27
N TYR A 265 21.83 -4.22 9.31
CA TYR A 265 21.36 -5.50 9.78
C TYR A 265 21.33 -5.44 11.31
N SER A 266 20.13 -5.30 11.87
CA SER A 266 19.88 -5.07 13.30
C SER A 266 18.91 -6.08 13.87
#